data_AF-A0A0E3YY92-F1
#
_entry.id   AF-A0A0E3YY92-F1
#
_cell.length_a   1.000
_cell.length_b   1.000
_cell.length_c   1.000
_cell.angle_alpha   90.00
_cell.angle_beta   90.00
_cell.angle_gamma   90.00
#
_symmetry.space_group_name_H-M   'P 1'
#
loop_
_entity.id
_entity.type
_entity.pdbx_description
1 polymer ?
#
loop_
_entity_poly.entity_id
_entity_poly.type
_entity_poly.pdbx_seq_one_letter_code
_entity_poly.pdbx_strand_id
1 'polypeptide(L)'
;MTKIHCHGIPQRIVTDTQSFQLVALIEGAAANTQFITNLQVLGQQRKALEELRQKLAALPPAASVEERAALQAQILQIDSLVTKNVQFMTQHYGYSLDQNYLLNPVFSVLLKKAVDDSGKPIEDETKASIVSEFQTVESYDSFQTLRQRAADIGGDTSKKADYEVLKKELNDRYSFDVDSHYVLQVRKGALYATVAS
;
A
#
# COMPACT_ATOMS: atom_id res chain seq x y z
N MET A 1 -18.02 -16.06 -14.23
CA MET A 1 -17.56 -15.31 -13.04
C MET A 1 -17.77 -16.16 -11.81
N THR A 2 -16.70 -16.65 -11.20
CA THR A 2 -16.73 -17.42 -9.96
C THR A 2 -17.10 -16.47 -8.81
N LYS A 3 -18.21 -16.69 -8.12
CA LYS A 3 -18.56 -15.90 -6.93
C LYS A 3 -17.55 -16.24 -5.83
N ILE A 4 -16.76 -15.26 -5.39
CA ILE A 4 -15.86 -15.42 -4.25
C ILE A 4 -16.73 -15.34 -2.99
N HIS A 5 -17.00 -16.47 -2.34
CA HIS A 5 -17.81 -16.46 -1.11
C HIS A 5 -16.94 -16.08 0.09
N CYS A 6 -17.11 -14.84 0.57
CA CYS A 6 -16.36 -14.28 1.68
C CYS A 6 -17.33 -13.89 2.80
N HIS A 7 -17.24 -14.51 3.97
CA HIS A 7 -18.07 -14.12 5.11
C HIS A 7 -17.68 -12.71 5.58
N GLY A 8 -18.65 -11.80 5.70
CA GLY A 8 -18.43 -10.44 6.20
C GLY A 8 -17.71 -9.46 5.27
N ILE A 9 -17.33 -9.86 4.05
CA ILE A 9 -16.65 -8.98 3.08
C ILE A 9 -17.65 -8.65 1.95
N PRO A 10 -17.94 -7.36 1.72
CA PRO A 10 -18.89 -6.98 0.69
C PRO A 10 -18.37 -7.41 -0.68
N GLN A 11 -19.26 -7.91 -1.54
CA GLN A 11 -18.91 -8.25 -2.92
C GLN A 11 -18.78 -7.01 -3.80
N ARG A 12 -19.48 -5.93 -3.43
CA ARG A 12 -19.52 -4.68 -4.16
C ARG A 12 -19.47 -3.52 -3.18
N ILE A 13 -18.66 -2.52 -3.51
CA ILE A 13 -18.60 -1.23 -2.82
C ILE A 13 -19.09 -0.17 -3.81
N VAL A 14 -19.97 0.72 -3.35
CA VAL A 14 -20.47 1.84 -4.15
C VAL A 14 -20.03 3.11 -3.44
N THR A 15 -19.27 3.94 -4.15
CA THR A 15 -18.96 5.31 -3.74
C THR A 15 -19.84 6.28 -4.51
N ASP A 16 -19.80 7.57 -4.16
CA ASP A 16 -20.57 8.61 -4.84
C ASP A 16 -20.25 8.71 -6.35
N THR A 17 -19.07 8.25 -6.77
CA THR A 17 -18.56 8.41 -8.13
C THR A 17 -18.38 7.10 -8.89
N GLN A 18 -18.19 5.97 -8.20
CA GLN A 18 -17.79 4.71 -8.83
C GLN A 18 -18.35 3.48 -8.09
N SER A 19 -18.53 2.39 -8.83
CA SER A 19 -18.82 1.07 -8.27
C SER A 19 -17.60 0.17 -8.40
N PHE A 20 -17.28 -0.54 -7.34
CA PHE A 20 -16.15 -1.47 -7.27
C PHE A 20 -16.65 -2.88 -6.97
N GLN A 21 -16.13 -3.88 -7.67
CA GLN A 21 -16.42 -5.30 -7.48
C GLN A 21 -15.21 -6.00 -6.88
N LEU A 22 -15.43 -6.90 -5.92
CA LEU A 22 -14.37 -7.71 -5.33
C LEU A 22 -13.74 -8.61 -6.40
N VAL A 23 -12.42 -8.50 -6.56
CA VAL A 23 -11.64 -9.29 -7.55
C VAL A 23 -10.64 -10.24 -6.90
N ALA A 24 -10.13 -9.91 -5.71
CA ALA A 24 -9.21 -10.79 -4.99
C ALA A 24 -9.30 -10.61 -3.47
N LEU A 25 -9.04 -11.71 -2.76
CA LEU A 25 -8.68 -11.69 -1.35
C LEU A 25 -7.19 -12.01 -1.21
N ILE A 26 -6.51 -11.26 -0.36
CA ILE A 26 -5.09 -11.43 -0.09
C ILE A 26 -4.96 -11.81 1.38
N GLU A 27 -4.69 -13.09 1.63
CA GLU A 27 -4.60 -13.64 2.99
C GLU A 27 -3.14 -13.81 3.43
N GLY A 28 -2.86 -13.38 4.66
CA GLY A 28 -1.53 -13.41 5.26
C GLY A 28 -0.78 -12.08 5.14
N ALA A 29 -0.03 -11.73 6.18
CA ALA A 29 0.77 -10.50 6.22
C ALA A 29 1.81 -10.45 5.10
N ALA A 30 2.56 -11.54 4.90
CA ALA A 30 3.58 -11.63 3.86
C ALA A 30 3.01 -11.44 2.44
N ALA A 31 1.84 -12.03 2.16
CA ALA A 31 1.19 -11.90 0.86
C ALA A 31 0.70 -10.47 0.61
N ASN A 32 0.13 -9.80 1.62
CA ASN A 32 -0.25 -8.39 1.51
C ASN A 32 0.96 -7.49 1.29
N THR A 33 2.05 -7.67 2.04
CA THR A 33 3.30 -6.95 1.83
C THR A 33 3.83 -7.16 0.41
N GLN A 34 3.89 -8.41 -0.06
CA GLN A 34 4.35 -8.72 -1.41
C GLN A 34 3.47 -8.06 -2.49
N PHE A 35 2.15 -8.09 -2.33
CA PHE A 35 1.23 -7.42 -3.25
C PHE A 35 1.49 -5.91 -3.33
N ILE A 36 1.63 -5.24 -2.19
CA ILE A 36 1.95 -3.80 -2.14
C ILE A 36 3.31 -3.52 -2.79
N THR A 37 4.33 -4.32 -2.48
CA THR A 37 5.66 -4.18 -3.12
C THR A 37 5.57 -4.35 -4.63
N ASN A 38 4.81 -5.32 -5.13
CA ASN A 38 4.63 -5.52 -6.57
C ASN A 38 3.92 -4.33 -7.23
N LEU A 39 2.91 -3.74 -6.58
CA LEU A 39 2.26 -2.53 -7.07
C LEU A 39 3.24 -1.34 -7.14
N GLN A 40 4.08 -1.17 -6.12
CA GLN A 40 5.09 -0.10 -6.09
C GLN A 40 6.13 -0.29 -7.20
N VAL A 41 6.66 -1.50 -7.36
CA VAL A 41 7.64 -1.83 -8.41
C VAL A 41 7.02 -1.59 -9.79
N LEU A 42 5.81 -2.07 -10.02
CA LEU A 42 5.11 -1.85 -11.29
C LEU A 42 4.88 -0.37 -11.57
N GLY A 43 4.47 0.41 -10.56
CA GLY A 43 4.30 1.86 -10.68
C GLY A 43 5.61 2.58 -11.05
N GLN A 44 6.72 2.23 -10.40
CA GLN A 44 8.04 2.79 -10.70
C GLN A 44 8.50 2.43 -12.10
N GLN A 45 8.34 1.17 -12.53
CA GLN A 45 8.69 0.73 -13.88
C GLN A 45 7.89 1.46 -14.95
N ARG A 46 6.57 1.65 -14.74
CA ARG A 46 5.73 2.40 -15.66
C ARG A 46 6.14 3.87 -15.76
N LYS A 47 6.47 4.49 -14.63
CA LYS A 47 6.98 5.87 -14.62
C LYS A 47 8.30 5.97 -15.39
N ALA A 48 9.24 5.07 -15.15
CA ALA A 48 10.51 5.03 -15.86
C ALA A 48 10.32 4.82 -17.38
N LEU A 49 9.39 3.96 -17.78
CA LEU A 49 9.04 3.73 -19.18
C LEU A 49 8.52 5.00 -19.86
N GLU A 50 7.64 5.73 -19.18
CA GLU A 50 7.11 7.01 -19.67
C GLU A 50 8.22 8.07 -19.80
N GLU A 51 9.08 8.21 -18.78
CA GLU A 51 10.22 9.12 -18.82
C GLU A 51 11.17 8.81 -19.99
N LEU A 52 11.44 7.53 -20.28
CA LEU A 52 12.26 7.15 -21.44
C LEU A 52 11.59 7.46 -22.77
N ARG A 53 10.27 7.23 -22.89
CA ARG A 53 9.50 7.59 -24.08
C ARG A 53 9.52 9.09 -24.33
N GLN A 54 9.37 9.89 -23.27
CA GLN A 54 9.48 11.35 -23.35
C GLN A 54 10.88 11.80 -23.75
N LYS A 55 11.94 11.21 -23.18
CA LYS A 55 13.33 11.48 -23.59
C LYS A 55 13.57 11.17 -25.06
N LEU A 56 13.09 10.01 -25.54
CA LEU A 56 13.20 9.62 -26.94
C LEU A 56 12.47 10.61 -27.87
N ALA A 57 11.27 11.05 -27.48
CA ALA A 57 10.48 12.02 -28.24
C ALA A 57 11.10 13.42 -28.25
N ALA A 58 11.80 13.79 -27.18
CA ALA A 58 12.48 15.09 -27.02
C ALA A 58 13.87 15.14 -27.69
N LEU A 59 14.37 14.02 -28.24
CA LEU A 59 15.66 14.03 -28.94
C LEU A 59 15.63 14.98 -30.13
N PRO A 60 16.67 15.82 -30.31
CA PRO A 60 16.77 16.65 -31.50
C PRO A 60 16.89 15.79 -32.76
N PRO A 61 16.47 16.29 -33.94
CA PRO A 61 16.63 15.57 -35.21
C PRO A 61 18.08 15.20 -35.53
N ALA A 62 19.05 15.95 -34.99
CA ALA A 62 20.48 15.72 -35.13
C ALA A 62 21.07 14.73 -34.10
N ALA A 63 20.25 14.18 -33.18
CA ALA A 63 20.71 13.16 -32.24
C ALA A 63 21.26 11.95 -32.99
N SER A 64 22.29 11.32 -32.43
CA SER A 64 22.94 10.19 -33.11
C SER A 64 22.01 8.99 -33.19
N VAL A 65 22.20 8.17 -34.23
CA VAL A 65 21.48 6.90 -34.39
C VAL A 65 21.73 5.99 -33.18
N GLU A 66 22.95 6.04 -32.62
CA GLU A 66 23.35 5.26 -31.45
C GLU A 66 22.61 5.68 -30.18
N GLU A 67 22.45 6.98 -29.92
CA GLU A 67 21.71 7.50 -28.77
C GLU A 67 20.22 7.11 -28.86
N ARG A 68 19.64 7.24 -30.06
CA ARG A 68 18.26 6.81 -30.32
C ARG A 68 18.08 5.32 -30.12
N ALA A 69 19.00 4.49 -30.64
CA ALA A 69 18.96 3.05 -30.50
C ALA A 69 19.14 2.60 -29.04
N ALA A 70 20.03 3.25 -28.28
CA ALA A 70 20.24 2.96 -26.87
C ALA A 70 18.99 3.23 -26.03
N LEU A 71 18.30 4.35 -26.27
CA LEU A 71 17.04 4.65 -25.59
C LEU A 71 15.92 3.67 -25.98
N GLN A 72 15.83 3.30 -27.26
CA GLN A 72 14.86 2.28 -27.71
C GLN A 72 15.11 0.92 -27.06
N ALA A 73 16.37 0.50 -26.93
CA ALA A 73 16.72 -0.75 -26.25
C ALA A 73 16.30 -0.73 -24.77
N GLN A 74 16.54 0.38 -24.06
CA GLN A 74 16.09 0.54 -22.66
C GLN A 74 14.57 0.50 -22.54
N ILE A 75 13.85 1.16 -23.47
CA ILE A 75 12.38 1.12 -23.51
C ILE A 75 11.89 -0.32 -23.66
N LEU A 76 12.43 -1.09 -24.61
CA LEU A 76 12.03 -2.49 -24.83
C LEU A 76 12.31 -3.36 -23.60
N GLN A 77 13.42 -3.14 -22.91
CA GLN A 77 13.74 -3.88 -21.69
C GLN A 77 12.75 -3.60 -20.57
N ILE A 78 12.45 -2.33 -20.29
CA ILE A 78 11.49 -1.96 -19.23
C ILE A 78 10.08 -2.40 -19.63
N ASP A 79 9.68 -2.25 -20.89
CA ASP A 79 8.37 -2.66 -21.39
C ASP A 79 8.16 -4.18 -21.24
N SER A 80 9.19 -5.00 -21.49
CA SER A 80 9.16 -6.44 -21.22
C SER A 80 8.97 -6.77 -19.74
N LEU A 81 9.66 -6.04 -18.84
CA LEU A 81 9.52 -6.22 -17.39
C LEU A 81 8.12 -5.83 -16.91
N VAL A 82 7.60 -4.68 -17.36
CA VAL A 82 6.24 -4.23 -17.08
C VAL A 82 5.23 -5.27 -17.54
N THR A 83 5.38 -5.78 -18.77
CA THR A 83 4.48 -6.80 -19.32
C THR A 83 4.44 -8.06 -18.46
N LYS A 84 5.62 -8.59 -18.07
CA LYS A 84 5.71 -9.79 -17.21
C LYS A 84 5.09 -9.54 -15.83
N ASN A 85 5.34 -8.38 -15.24
CA ASN A 85 4.81 -8.02 -13.93
C ASN A 85 3.29 -7.81 -13.97
N VAL A 86 2.75 -7.19 -15.02
CA VAL A 86 1.30 -7.10 -15.21
C VAL A 86 0.70 -8.49 -15.37
N GLN A 87 1.27 -9.36 -16.21
CA GLN A 87 0.79 -10.74 -16.38
C GLN A 87 0.76 -11.50 -15.05
N PHE A 88 1.82 -11.41 -14.25
CA PHE A 88 1.86 -11.97 -12.91
C PHE A 88 0.73 -11.41 -12.03
N MET A 89 0.57 -10.09 -12.00
CA MET A 89 -0.44 -9.43 -11.17
C MET A 89 -1.87 -9.76 -11.63
N THR A 90 -2.11 -9.91 -12.93
CA THR A 90 -3.39 -10.36 -13.49
C THR A 90 -3.70 -11.80 -13.06
N GLN A 91 -2.73 -12.71 -13.18
CA GLN A 91 -2.92 -14.12 -12.84
C GLN A 91 -3.17 -14.34 -11.34
N HIS A 92 -2.44 -13.60 -10.48
CA HIS A 92 -2.49 -13.81 -9.04
C HIS A 92 -3.54 -12.95 -8.32
N TYR A 93 -3.90 -11.79 -8.86
CA TYR A 93 -4.76 -10.82 -8.17
C TYR A 93 -5.89 -10.25 -9.02
N GLY A 94 -6.04 -10.68 -10.28
CA GLY A 94 -7.04 -10.08 -11.19
C GLY A 94 -6.75 -8.61 -11.51
N TYR A 95 -5.49 -8.19 -11.37
CA TYR A 95 -5.08 -6.82 -11.64
C TYR A 95 -4.96 -6.53 -13.15
N SER A 96 -5.33 -5.34 -13.56
CA SER A 96 -5.28 -4.81 -14.93
C SER A 96 -4.90 -3.33 -14.87
N LEU A 97 -4.38 -2.79 -15.98
CA LEU A 97 -4.06 -1.37 -16.08
C LEU A 97 -5.29 -0.51 -16.43
N ASP A 98 -6.38 -1.13 -16.89
CA ASP A 98 -7.57 -0.44 -17.40
C ASP A 98 -8.62 -0.15 -16.31
N GLN A 99 -8.38 -0.60 -15.08
CA GLN A 99 -9.31 -0.49 -13.96
C GLN A 99 -8.71 0.38 -12.86
N ASN A 100 -9.56 1.10 -12.13
CA ASN A 100 -9.17 1.67 -10.85
C ASN A 100 -9.40 0.64 -9.75
N TYR A 101 -8.54 0.67 -8.74
CA TYR A 101 -8.57 -0.30 -7.66
C TYR A 101 -8.77 0.37 -6.31
N LEU A 102 -9.53 -0.31 -5.45
CA LEU A 102 -9.66 0.01 -4.04
C LEU A 102 -9.12 -1.18 -3.25
N LEU A 103 -8.17 -0.92 -2.35
CA LEU A 103 -7.64 -1.93 -1.44
C LEU A 103 -8.13 -1.66 -0.03
N ASN A 104 -8.89 -2.59 0.52
CA ASN A 104 -9.43 -2.49 1.88
C ASN A 104 -8.72 -3.46 2.82
N PRO A 105 -8.15 -2.98 3.95
CA PRO A 105 -7.64 -3.84 5.01
C PRO A 105 -8.83 -4.40 5.80
N VAL A 106 -9.21 -5.64 5.51
CA VAL A 106 -10.33 -6.32 6.18
C VAL A 106 -9.93 -6.74 7.59
N PHE A 107 -8.70 -7.20 7.76
CA PHE A 107 -8.16 -7.54 9.07
C PHE A 107 -6.69 -7.14 9.16
N SER A 108 -6.36 -6.36 10.18
CA SER A 108 -5.01 -5.88 10.44
C SER A 108 -4.66 -6.01 11.92
N VAL A 109 -3.36 -6.10 12.22
CA VAL A 109 -2.85 -6.11 13.58
C VAL A 109 -1.76 -5.07 13.76
N LEU A 110 -1.77 -4.42 14.91
CA LEU A 110 -0.69 -3.57 15.37
C LEU A 110 0.22 -4.39 16.29
N LEU A 111 1.49 -4.47 15.93
CA LEU A 111 2.52 -5.18 16.67
C LEU A 111 3.49 -4.17 17.27
N LYS A 112 3.77 -4.26 18.58
CA LYS A 112 4.84 -3.50 19.22
C LYS A 112 6.16 -4.26 19.04
N LYS A 113 7.16 -3.63 18.41
CA LYS A 113 8.49 -4.23 18.23
C LYS A 113 9.15 -4.40 19.60
N ALA A 114 9.80 -5.55 19.81
CA ALA A 114 10.72 -5.71 20.93
C ALA A 114 11.90 -4.75 20.76
N VAL A 115 12.50 -4.33 21.88
CA VAL A 115 13.69 -3.48 21.89
C VAL A 115 14.86 -4.21 22.55
N ASP A 116 16.08 -3.87 22.14
CA ASP A 116 17.31 -4.34 22.79
C ASP A 116 17.62 -3.53 24.08
N ASP A 117 18.71 -3.89 24.75
CA ASP A 117 19.16 -3.23 25.98
C ASP A 117 19.48 -1.73 25.80
N SER A 118 19.67 -1.28 24.55
CA SER A 118 19.89 0.13 24.20
C SER A 118 18.60 0.88 23.82
N GLY A 119 17.46 0.20 23.86
CA GLY A 119 16.16 0.75 23.48
C GLY A 119 15.92 0.79 21.96
N LYS A 120 16.76 0.16 21.14
CA LYS A 120 16.57 0.11 19.68
C LYS A 120 15.64 -1.03 19.30
N PRO A 121 14.78 -0.84 18.28
CA PRO A 121 13.87 -1.89 17.83
C PRO A 121 14.65 -3.07 17.25
N ILE A 122 14.27 -4.27 17.66
CA ILE A 122 14.77 -5.52 17.10
C ILE A 122 14.02 -5.79 15.79
N GLU A 123 14.74 -6.06 14.71
CA GLU A 123 14.15 -6.29 13.37
C GLU A 123 13.43 -7.64 13.25
N ASP A 124 13.73 -8.58 14.13
CA ASP A 124 13.03 -9.86 14.20
C ASP A 124 11.58 -9.67 14.71
N GLU A 125 10.65 -9.55 13.76
CA GLU A 125 9.21 -9.38 14.03
C GLU A 125 8.60 -10.55 14.82
N THR A 126 9.25 -11.72 14.89
CA THR A 126 8.73 -12.85 15.70
C THR A 126 8.76 -12.55 17.20
N LYS A 127 9.55 -11.56 17.61
CA LYS A 127 9.62 -11.05 18.99
C LYS A 127 8.63 -9.92 19.27
N ALA A 128 7.90 -9.45 18.25
CA ALA A 128 6.91 -8.40 18.43
C ALA A 128 5.62 -8.96 19.06
N SER A 129 4.94 -8.14 19.86
CA SER A 129 3.68 -8.51 20.52
C SER A 129 2.50 -7.78 19.91
N ILE A 130 1.36 -8.46 19.75
CA ILE A 130 0.12 -7.84 19.28
C ILE A 130 -0.40 -6.94 20.40
N VAL A 131 -0.66 -5.68 20.07
CA VAL A 131 -1.24 -4.70 21.01
C VAL A 131 -2.63 -4.22 20.60
N SER A 132 -2.99 -4.35 19.32
CA SER A 132 -4.33 -4.03 18.83
C SER A 132 -4.66 -4.82 17.57
N GLU A 133 -5.95 -5.06 17.37
CA GLU A 133 -6.50 -5.70 16.19
C GLU A 133 -7.58 -4.80 15.56
N PHE A 134 -7.56 -4.73 14.23
CA PHE A 134 -8.52 -3.97 13.44
C PHE A 134 -9.32 -4.96 12.61
N GLN A 135 -10.55 -5.22 13.02
CA GLN A 135 -11.44 -6.19 12.37
C GLN A 135 -12.30 -5.59 11.25
N THR A 136 -12.24 -4.26 11.09
CA THR A 136 -12.96 -3.54 10.04
C THR A 136 -12.11 -2.43 9.44
N VAL A 137 -12.46 -2.01 8.22
CA VAL A 137 -11.80 -0.88 7.53
C VAL A 137 -11.96 0.41 8.34
N GLU A 138 -13.13 0.64 8.93
CA GLU A 138 -13.41 1.83 9.72
C GLU A 138 -12.53 1.90 10.98
N SER A 139 -12.31 0.77 11.66
CA SER A 139 -11.42 0.71 12.82
C SER A 139 -9.96 0.99 12.45
N TYR A 140 -9.52 0.46 11.30
CA TYR A 140 -8.18 0.70 10.76
C TYR A 140 -7.99 2.17 10.36
N ASP A 141 -8.95 2.73 9.62
CA ASP A 141 -8.90 4.13 9.15
C ASP A 141 -8.99 5.12 10.31
N SER A 142 -9.79 4.83 11.34
CA SER A 142 -9.86 5.66 12.55
C SER A 142 -8.51 5.72 13.27
N PHE A 143 -7.82 4.58 13.42
CA PHE A 143 -6.48 4.54 13.99
C PHE A 143 -5.46 5.31 13.13
N GLN A 144 -5.44 5.08 11.81
CA GLN A 144 -4.51 5.75 10.90
C GLN A 144 -4.72 7.27 10.90
N THR A 145 -5.96 7.73 10.94
CA THR A 145 -6.30 9.16 11.02
C THR A 145 -5.74 9.79 12.29
N LEU A 146 -5.94 9.15 13.45
CA LEU A 146 -5.41 9.64 14.71
C LEU A 146 -3.88 9.64 14.75
N ARG A 147 -3.26 8.56 14.23
CA ARG A 147 -1.81 8.42 14.14
C ARG A 147 -1.21 9.51 13.23
N GLN A 148 -1.82 9.79 12.08
CA GLN A 148 -1.36 10.83 11.17
C GLN A 148 -1.49 12.21 11.82
N ARG A 149 -2.62 12.51 12.46
CA ARG A 149 -2.80 13.78 13.18
C ARG A 149 -1.76 13.98 14.28
N ALA A 150 -1.42 12.92 15.02
CA ALA A 150 -0.36 12.97 16.03
C ALA A 150 1.01 13.26 15.39
N ALA A 151 1.31 12.65 14.24
CA ALA A 151 2.54 12.93 13.49
C ALA A 151 2.60 14.39 12.96
N ASP A 152 1.47 14.93 12.50
CA ASP A 152 1.40 16.27 11.91
C ASP A 152 1.59 17.39 12.95
N ILE A 153 1.17 17.18 14.19
CA ILE A 153 1.29 18.19 15.27
C ILE A 153 2.42 17.88 16.25
N GLY A 154 3.05 16.71 16.14
CA GLY A 154 4.17 16.30 16.97
C GLY A 154 5.35 17.25 16.79
N GLY A 155 5.78 17.88 17.89
CA GLY A 155 6.88 18.85 17.90
C GLY A 155 6.45 20.31 17.74
N ASP A 156 5.18 20.60 17.45
CA ASP A 156 4.63 21.95 17.47
C ASP A 156 4.32 22.37 18.92
N THR A 157 5.13 23.26 19.48
CA THR A 157 4.98 23.74 20.86
C THR A 157 3.66 24.46 21.10
N SER A 158 3.05 25.04 20.07
CA SER A 158 1.75 25.72 20.17
C SER A 158 0.58 24.75 20.30
N LYS A 159 0.75 23.49 19.86
CA LYS A 159 -0.28 22.43 19.89
C LYS A 159 -0.02 21.36 20.94
N LYS A 160 0.84 21.63 21.92
CA LYS A 160 1.25 20.66 22.94
C LYS A 160 0.06 20.03 23.68
N ALA A 161 -0.95 20.81 24.05
CA ALA A 161 -2.13 20.31 24.75
C ALA A 161 -2.93 19.31 23.88
N ASP A 162 -3.18 19.66 22.62
CA ASP A 162 -3.87 18.79 21.66
C ASP A 162 -3.09 17.50 21.38
N TYR A 163 -1.76 17.60 21.34
CA TYR A 163 -0.88 16.44 21.17
C TYR A 163 -0.98 15.48 22.36
N GLU A 164 -0.98 15.97 23.60
CA GLU A 164 -1.15 15.10 24.78
C GLU A 164 -2.54 14.42 24.81
N VAL A 165 -3.59 15.12 24.36
CA VAL A 165 -4.93 14.52 24.21
C VAL A 165 -4.90 13.40 23.17
N LEU A 166 -4.27 13.62 22.01
CA LEU A 166 -4.15 12.59 20.97
C LEU A 166 -3.30 11.39 21.43
N LYS A 167 -2.20 11.63 22.15
CA LYS A 167 -1.39 10.56 22.76
C LYS A 167 -2.23 9.69 23.67
N LYS A 168 -3.02 10.33 24.54
CA LYS A 168 -3.91 9.62 25.47
C LYS A 168 -4.99 8.84 24.71
N GLU A 169 -5.63 9.43 23.70
CA GLU A 169 -6.66 8.75 22.91
C GLU A 169 -6.09 7.52 22.18
N LEU A 170 -4.91 7.65 21.55
CA LEU A 170 -4.23 6.55 20.88
C LEU A 170 -3.86 5.42 21.83
N ASN A 171 -3.40 5.76 23.04
CA ASN A 171 -3.06 4.77 24.05
C ASN A 171 -4.30 4.07 24.59
N ASP A 172 -5.32 4.83 25.02
CA ASP A 172 -6.54 4.30 25.63
C ASP A 172 -7.34 3.41 24.65
N ARG A 173 -7.38 3.77 23.37
CA ARG A 173 -8.17 3.04 22.36
C ARG A 173 -7.41 1.90 21.68
N TYR A 174 -6.10 2.05 21.47
CA TYR A 174 -5.33 1.13 20.61
C TYR A 174 -4.06 0.60 21.27
N SER A 175 -3.82 0.90 22.55
CA SER A 175 -2.55 0.60 23.24
C SER A 175 -1.33 1.15 22.48
N PHE A 176 -1.53 2.21 21.70
CA PHE A 176 -0.50 2.84 20.89
C PHE A 176 0.14 4.00 21.67
N ASP A 177 1.38 3.78 22.10
CA ASP A 177 2.26 4.81 22.63
C ASP A 177 3.11 5.41 21.50
N VAL A 178 2.95 6.71 21.21
CA VAL A 178 3.66 7.41 20.13
C VAL A 178 5.19 7.36 20.24
N ASP A 179 5.73 7.12 21.44
CA ASP A 179 7.17 7.10 21.70
C ASP A 179 7.78 5.67 21.54
N SER A 180 6.95 4.68 21.20
CA SER A 180 7.33 3.28 21.01
C SER A 180 7.42 2.89 19.51
N HIS A 181 8.02 1.73 19.23
CA HIS A 181 8.18 1.20 17.87
C HIS A 181 7.11 0.15 17.51
N TYR A 182 6.47 0.30 16.34
CA TYR A 182 5.41 -0.61 15.89
C TYR A 182 5.56 -1.03 14.44
N VAL A 183 4.95 -2.18 14.13
CA VAL A 183 4.68 -2.65 12.79
C VAL A 183 3.17 -2.85 12.65
N LEU A 184 2.59 -2.30 11.59
CA LEU A 184 1.18 -2.52 11.24
C LEU A 184 1.13 -3.54 10.11
N GLN A 185 0.49 -4.67 10.36
CA GLN A 185 0.38 -5.76 9.38
C GLN A 185 -1.07 -5.93 8.94
N VAL A 186 -1.31 -5.85 7.63
CA VAL A 186 -2.59 -6.28 7.03
C VAL A 186 -2.54 -7.79 6.86
N ARG A 187 -3.32 -8.52 7.65
CA ARG A 187 -3.41 -9.98 7.60
C ARG A 187 -4.47 -10.47 6.61
N LYS A 188 -5.46 -9.64 6.29
CA LYS A 188 -6.44 -9.90 5.24
C LYS A 188 -6.76 -8.61 4.49
N GLY A 189 -6.46 -8.60 3.20
CA GLY A 189 -6.80 -7.52 2.27
C GLY A 189 -7.90 -7.95 1.31
N ALA A 190 -8.76 -7.02 0.93
CA ALA A 190 -9.73 -7.20 -0.15
C ALA A 190 -9.44 -6.18 -1.25
N LEU A 191 -9.17 -6.69 -2.45
CA LEU A 191 -8.94 -5.88 -3.64
C LEU A 191 -10.23 -5.81 -4.45
N TYR A 192 -10.66 -4.59 -4.74
CA TYR A 192 -11.81 -4.31 -5.59
C TYR A 192 -11.36 -3.56 -6.82
N ALA A 193 -12.03 -3.81 -7.95
CA ALA A 193 -11.79 -3.13 -9.20
C ALA A 193 -13.06 -2.41 -9.69
N THR A 194 -12.90 -1.29 -10.37
CA THR A 194 -14.03 -0.56 -10.96
C THR A 194 -14.81 -1.44 -11.92
N VAL A 195 -16.13 -1.42 -11.77
CA VAL A 195 -17.05 -2.02 -12.73
C VAL A 195 -17.25 -0.99 -13.85
N ALA A 196 -17.03 -1.40 -15.10
CA ALA A 196 -17.39 -0.56 -16.24
C ALA A 196 -18.89 -0.26 -16.18
N SER A 197 -19.23 1.03 -16.26
CA SER A 197 -20.61 1.53 -16.27
C SER A 197 -21.42 0.95 -17.41
#